data_AF-A0A952E3A6-F1
#
_entry.id   AF-A0A952E3A6-F1
#
_cell.length_a   1.000
_cell.length_b   1.000
_cell.length_c   1.000
_cell.angle_alpha   90.00
_cell.angle_beta   90.00
_cell.angle_gamma   90.00
#
_symmetry.space_group_name_H-M   'P 1'
#
loop_
_entity.id
_entity.type
_entity.pdbx_description
1 polymer ?
#
loop_
_entity_poly.entity_id
_entity_poly.type
_entity_poly.pdbx_seq_one_letter_code
_entity_poly.pdbx_strand_id
1 'polypeptide(L)'
;MDNALTPKEKKKIYEDLFDLSFYQLKIKKITVDEGQEIASDILDNVENLKNREDFLVFLEKLAKKWAFFSNYFLKNKGEKEVEKDKEKIEELTKKLNSFIN
;
A
#
# COMPACT_ATOMS: atom_id res chain seq x y z
N MET A 1 -4.10 -13.10 -10.47
CA MET A 1 -5.33 -12.30 -10.27
C MET A 1 -5.06 -11.47 -9.03
N ASP A 2 -5.12 -10.13 -9.09
CA ASP A 2 -4.92 -9.32 -7.88
C ASP A 2 -6.08 -9.61 -6.91
N ASN A 3 -5.76 -10.25 -5.78
CA ASN A 3 -6.75 -10.66 -4.78
C ASN A 3 -7.43 -9.42 -4.17
N ALA A 4 -8.72 -9.55 -3.90
CA ALA A 4 -9.49 -8.49 -3.26
C ALA A 4 -9.00 -8.26 -1.82
N LEU A 5 -8.91 -7.00 -1.39
CA LEU A 5 -8.54 -6.66 -0.03
C LEU A 5 -9.65 -7.06 0.93
N THR A 6 -9.28 -7.86 1.92
CA THR A 6 -10.15 -8.25 3.03
C THR A 6 -10.40 -7.05 3.96
N PRO A 7 -11.50 -7.06 4.75
CA PRO A 7 -11.75 -6.02 5.76
C PRO A 7 -10.60 -5.86 6.76
N LYS A 8 -9.93 -6.96 7.12
CA LYS A 8 -8.77 -6.95 8.02
C LYS A 8 -7.58 -6.20 7.42
N GLU A 9 -7.31 -6.40 6.13
CA GLU A 9 -6.25 -5.69 5.42
C GLU A 9 -6.57 -4.20 5.27
N LYS A 10 -7.82 -3.85 4.97
CA LYS A 10 -8.26 -2.44 4.93
C LYS A 10 -8.07 -1.75 6.27
N LYS A 11 -8.45 -2.42 7.37
CA LYS A 11 -8.23 -1.91 8.73
C LYS A 11 -6.74 -1.67 9.01
N LYS A 12 -5.88 -2.62 8.63
CA LYS A 12 -4.43 -2.47 8.81
C LYS A 12 -3.87 -1.30 7.99
N ILE A 13 -4.31 -1.15 6.74
CA ILE A 13 -3.93 -0.02 5.88
C ILE A 13 -4.31 1.30 6.56
N TYR A 14 -5.54 1.40 7.08
CA TYR A 14 -5.99 2.56 7.82
C TYR A 14 -5.09 2.86 9.02
N GLU A 15 -4.81 1.85 9.87
CA GLU A 15 -3.96 1.99 11.05
C GLU A 15 -2.54 2.45 10.68
N ASP A 16 -1.92 1.84 9.67
CA ASP A 16 -0.57 2.21 9.21
C ASP A 16 -0.51 3.67 8.71
N LEU A 17 -1.51 4.09 7.93
CA LEU A 17 -1.58 5.46 7.39
C LEU A 17 -1.87 6.49 8.49
N PHE A 18 -2.74 6.14 9.44
CA PHE A 18 -3.03 6.95 10.61
C PHE A 18 -1.78 7.16 11.46
N ASP A 19 -1.07 6.09 11.80
CA ASP A 19 0.14 6.15 12.63
C ASP A 19 1.24 6.99 11.98
N LEU A 20 1.41 6.85 10.65
CA LEU A 20 2.37 7.66 9.90
C LEU A 20 2.02 9.15 9.98
N SER A 21 0.75 9.49 9.75
CA SER A 21 0.25 10.87 9.75
C SER A 21 0.31 11.48 11.15
N PHE A 22 -0.11 10.72 12.17
CA PHE A 22 -0.05 11.13 13.56
C PHE A 22 1.39 11.36 14.03
N TYR A 23 2.34 10.52 13.60
CA TYR A 23 3.75 10.74 13.88
C TYR A 23 4.22 12.09 13.31
N GLN A 24 3.91 12.41 12.05
CA GLN A 24 4.28 13.69 11.43
C GLN A 24 3.68 14.88 12.18
N LEU A 25 2.42 14.77 12.61
CA LEU A 25 1.75 15.80 13.41
C LEU A 25 2.47 15.99 14.77
N LYS A 26 2.80 14.88 15.45
CA LYS A 26 3.51 14.88 16.73
C LYS A 26 4.88 15.55 16.64
N ILE A 27 5.60 15.34 15.54
CA ILE A 27 6.90 15.98 15.30
C ILE A 27 6.78 17.35 14.61
N LYS A 28 5.57 17.90 14.51
CA LYS A 28 5.26 19.23 13.93
C LYS A 28 5.77 19.39 12.49
N LYS A 29 5.78 18.31 11.71
CA LYS A 29 6.13 18.32 10.27
C LYS A 29 4.94 18.63 9.38
N ILE A 30 3.74 18.48 9.93
CA ILE A 30 2.47 18.93 9.34
C ILE A 30 1.69 19.71 10.39
N THR A 31 0.79 20.56 9.91
CA THR A 31 -0.19 21.30 10.71
C THR A 31 -1.39 20.44 11.08
N VAL A 32 -2.23 20.94 11.99
CA VAL A 32 -3.50 20.29 12.33
C VAL A 32 -4.44 20.24 11.11
N ASP A 33 -4.49 21.32 10.33
CA ASP A 33 -5.33 21.41 9.13
C ASP A 33 -4.90 20.38 8.07
N GLU A 34 -3.59 20.26 7.81
CA GLU A 34 -3.06 19.20 6.95
C GLU A 34 -3.36 17.80 7.51
N GLY A 35 -3.25 17.61 8.83
CA GLY A 35 -3.60 16.35 9.48
C GLY A 35 -5.08 15.97 9.31
N GLN A 36 -5.97 16.95 9.38
CA GLN A 36 -7.40 16.76 9.11
C GLN A 36 -7.64 16.40 7.65
N GLU A 37 -7.01 17.12 6.72
CA GLU A 37 -7.11 16.84 5.27
C GLU A 37 -6.63 15.41 4.95
N ILE A 38 -5.51 14.98 5.51
CA ILE A 38 -4.99 13.63 5.35
C ILE A 38 -5.98 12.59 5.92
N ALA A 39 -6.51 12.83 7.12
CA ALA A 39 -7.46 11.92 7.75
C ALA A 39 -8.75 11.77 6.91
N SER A 40 -9.27 12.87 6.36
CA SER A 40 -10.41 12.85 5.43
C SER A 40 -10.08 12.06 4.16
N ASP A 41 -8.94 12.34 3.51
CA ASP A 41 -8.52 11.62 2.31
C ASP A 41 -8.38 10.10 2.59
N ILE A 42 -7.87 9.70 3.75
CA ILE A 42 -7.76 8.28 4.15
C ILE A 42 -9.14 7.65 4.34
N LEU A 43 -10.03 8.29 5.11
CA LEU A 43 -11.37 7.75 5.41
C LEU A 43 -12.19 7.56 4.12
N ASP A 44 -12.17 8.54 3.22
CA ASP A 44 -12.96 8.51 2.00
C ASP A 44 -12.48 7.46 0.98
N ASN A 45 -11.20 7.10 1.02
CA ASN A 45 -10.60 6.22 0.01
C ASN A 45 -10.41 4.78 0.50
N VAL A 46 -10.09 4.53 1.77
CA VAL A 46 -9.73 3.18 2.25
C VAL A 46 -10.87 2.18 2.13
N GLU A 47 -12.12 2.58 2.40
CA GLU A 47 -13.28 1.69 2.25
C GLU A 47 -13.46 1.22 0.80
N ASN A 48 -13.10 2.07 -0.16
CA ASN A 48 -13.30 1.84 -1.59
C ASN A 48 -12.16 1.06 -2.27
N LEU A 49 -11.04 0.80 -1.59
CA LEU A 49 -9.94 0.01 -2.14
C LEU A 49 -10.39 -1.41 -2.43
N LYS A 50 -10.29 -1.88 -3.68
CA LYS A 50 -10.73 -3.22 -4.04
C LYS A 50 -9.59 -4.22 -3.94
N ASN A 51 -8.39 -3.83 -4.35
CA ASN A 51 -7.24 -4.71 -4.46
C ASN A 51 -5.93 -3.97 -4.17
N ARG A 52 -4.81 -4.69 -4.27
CA ARG A 52 -3.47 -4.16 -4.01
C ARG A 52 -3.06 -3.05 -4.99
N GLU A 53 -3.50 -3.10 -6.25
CA GLU A 53 -3.21 -2.05 -7.25
C GLU A 53 -3.91 -0.74 -6.87
N ASP A 54 -5.19 -0.78 -6.51
CA ASP A 54 -5.93 0.40 -6.05
C ASP A 54 -5.24 1.05 -4.85
N PHE A 55 -4.75 0.22 -3.91
CA PHE A 55 -3.99 0.71 -2.77
C PHE A 55 -2.68 1.40 -3.17
N LEU A 56 -1.93 0.84 -4.12
CA LEU A 56 -0.70 1.47 -4.61
C LEU A 56 -0.97 2.80 -5.32
N VAL A 57 -2.03 2.87 -6.13
CA VAL A 57 -2.47 4.12 -6.78
C VAL A 57 -2.86 5.17 -5.74
N PHE A 58 -3.57 4.77 -4.70
CA PHE A 58 -3.92 5.66 -3.59
C PHE A 58 -2.67 6.16 -2.84
N LEU A 59 -1.74 5.26 -2.52
CA LEU A 59 -0.46 5.63 -1.89
C LEU A 59 0.38 6.57 -2.75
N GLU A 60 0.38 6.38 -4.07
CA GLU A 60 1.08 7.27 -4.99
C GLU A 60 0.48 8.68 -4.95
N LYS A 61 -0.85 8.81 -4.91
CA LYS A 61 -1.53 10.11 -4.75
C LYS A 61 -1.15 10.77 -3.42
N LEU A 62 -1.17 10.02 -2.31
CA LEU A 62 -0.74 10.54 -1.00
C LEU A 62 0.72 10.99 -1.02
N ALA A 63 1.63 10.22 -1.63
CA ALA A 63 3.04 10.57 -1.73
C ALA A 63 3.32 11.81 -2.60
N LYS A 64 2.53 12.03 -3.65
CA LYS A 64 2.61 13.23 -4.49
C LYS A 64 2.19 14.49 -3.73
N LYS A 65 1.16 14.39 -2.88
CA LYS A 65 0.64 15.51 -2.10
C LYS A 65 1.46 15.76 -0.83
N TRP A 66 1.87 14.69 -0.17
CA TRP A 66 2.65 14.71 1.07
C TRP A 66 3.85 13.78 0.98
N ALA A 67 5.03 14.38 0.78
CA ALA A 67 6.26 13.65 0.47
C ALA A 67 6.66 12.59 1.51
N PHE A 68 6.22 12.71 2.77
CA PHE A 68 6.55 11.75 3.82
C PHE A 68 5.91 10.35 3.63
N PHE A 69 4.90 10.21 2.76
CA PHE A 69 4.39 8.89 2.37
C PHE A 69 5.28 8.15 1.37
N SER A 70 6.26 8.82 0.75
CA SER A 70 7.07 8.25 -0.34
C SER A 70 7.77 6.94 0.05
N ASN A 71 8.34 6.87 1.25
CA ASN A 71 9.01 5.66 1.73
C ASN A 71 8.03 4.50 1.93
N TYR A 72 6.84 4.79 2.44
CA TYR A 72 5.79 3.78 2.61
C TYR A 72 5.26 3.29 1.25
N PHE A 73 5.09 4.20 0.28
CA PHE A 73 4.76 3.85 -1.10
C PHE A 73 5.83 2.94 -1.74
N LEU A 74 7.10 3.34 -1.70
CA LEU A 74 8.20 2.58 -2.30
C LEU A 74 8.33 1.18 -1.69
N LYS A 75 8.17 1.06 -0.38
CA LYS A 75 8.18 -0.22 0.32
C LYS A 75 7.05 -1.13 -0.19
N ASN A 76 5.81 -0.64 -0.21
CA ASN A 76 4.65 -1.44 -0.64
C ASN A 76 4.73 -1.80 -2.14
N LYS A 77 5.28 -0.91 -2.97
CA LYS A 77 5.55 -1.18 -4.39
C LYS A 77 6.61 -2.28 -4.56
N GLY A 78 7.70 -2.20 -3.80
CA GLY A 78 8.76 -3.22 -3.82
C GLY A 78 8.27 -4.60 -3.37
N GLU A 79 7.44 -4.66 -2.33
CA GLU A 79 6.81 -5.90 -1.87
C GLU A 79 5.96 -6.57 -2.97
N LYS A 80 5.20 -5.78 -3.75
CA LYS A 80 4.42 -6.29 -4.89
C LYS A 80 5.31 -6.90 -5.98
N GLU A 81 6.44 -6.27 -6.29
CA GLU A 81 7.36 -6.81 -7.30
C GLU A 81 8.04 -8.11 -6.83
N VAL A 82 8.42 -8.20 -5.55
CA VAL A 82 8.96 -9.44 -4.98
C VAL A 82 7.94 -10.58 -5.05
N GLU A 83 6.66 -10.30 -4.81
CA GLU A 83 5.60 -11.30 -4.91
C GLU A 83 5.41 -11.80 -6.35
N LYS A 84 5.42 -10.89 -7.34
CA LYS A 84 5.41 -11.25 -8.77
C LYS A 84 6.61 -12.12 -9.17
N ASP A 85 7.79 -11.80 -8.66
CA ASP A 85 9.00 -12.58 -8.95
C ASP A 85 8.91 -14.00 -8.39
N LYS A 86 8.34 -14.18 -7.19
CA LYS A 86 8.07 -15.50 -6.61
C LYS A 86 7.07 -16.29 -7.46
N GLU A 87 5.97 -15.68 -7.87
CA GLU A 87 4.98 -16.32 -8.75
C GLU A 87 5.61 -16.80 -10.06
N LYS A 88 6.46 -15.98 -10.68
CA LYS A 88 7.20 -16.35 -11.90
C LYS A 88 8.17 -17.49 -11.66
N ILE A 89 8.92 -17.47 -10.56
CA ILE A 89 9.86 -18.55 -10.20
C ILE A 89 9.08 -19.87 -9.98
N GLU A 90 7.94 -19.83 -9.30
CA GLU A 90 7.09 -21.00 -9.12
C GLU A 90 6.54 -21.52 -10.45
N GLU A 91 6.10 -20.63 -11.34
CA GLU A 91 5.61 -21.03 -12.67
C GLU A 91 6.72 -21.66 -13.52
N LEU A 92 7.92 -21.07 -13.52
CA LEU A 92 9.10 -21.60 -14.21
C LEU A 92 9.52 -22.95 -13.65
N THR A 93 9.51 -23.10 -12.32
CA THR A 93 9.83 -24.36 -11.63
C THR A 93 8.83 -25.46 -11.98
N LYS A 94 7.52 -25.13 -12.01
CA LYS A 94 6.47 -26.07 -12.45
C LYS A 94 6.68 -26.51 -13.90
N LYS A 95 6.98 -25.58 -14.81
CA LYS A 95 7.28 -25.90 -16.22
C LYS A 95 8.51 -26.80 -16.33
N LEU A 96 9.62 -26.47 -15.67
CA LEU A 96 10.82 -27.31 -15.65
C LEU A 96 10.53 -28.72 -15.15
N ASN A 97 9.78 -28.85 -14.05
CA ASN A 97 9.40 -30.15 -13.50
C ASN A 97 8.48 -30.96 -14.42
N SER A 98 7.67 -30.30 -15.27
CA SER A 98 6.86 -30.97 -16.30
C SER A 98 7.62 -31.34 -17.57
N PHE A 99 8.83 -30.81 -17.77
CA PHE A 99 9.71 -31.19 -18.87
C PHE A 99 10.69 -32.31 -18.48
N ILE A 100 11.00 -32.44 -17.18
CA ILE A 100 11.95 -33.42 -16.65
C ILE A 100 11.26 -34.73 -16.18
N ASN A 101 9.96 -34.68 -15.86
CA ASN A 101 9.12 -35.85 -15.60
C ASN A 101 8.20 -36.14 -16.79
#